data_AF-A0AAD7X368-F1
#
_entry.id   AF-A0AAD7X368-F1
#
_cell.length_a   1.000
_cell.length_b   1.000
_cell.length_c   1.000
_cell.angle_alpha   90.00
_cell.angle_beta   90.00
_cell.angle_gamma   90.00
#
_symmetry.space_group_name_H-M   'P 1'
#
loop_
_entity.id
_entity.type
_entity.pdbx_description
1 polymer ?
#
loop_
_entity_poly.entity_id
_entity_poly.type
_entity_poly.pdbx_seq_one_letter_code
_entity_poly.pdbx_strand_id
1 'polypeptide(L)'
;MESYEVEVNGKVLPVKPIENLSGHSINPYQIHGGKSVLLVKNDDQTKMEEGEYFAIETFGSTGRGKVIEQGECSHYARIVDAPHVPLRLTSAKSLLKSINKNFGTLPFCRRYLERAGESKYLLALNHLVAQGIVQDYPPLCDVRGAMTAQFEHTILLRPTRKEVVSRGEDY
;
A
#
# COMPACT_ATOMS: atom_id res chain seq x y z
N MET A 1 -5.58 20.29 4.16
CA MET A 1 -5.86 19.41 5.31
C MET A 1 -5.85 20.21 6.61
N GLU A 2 -4.74 20.86 6.96
CA GLU A 2 -4.55 21.53 8.27
C GLU A 2 -5.37 22.82 8.48
N SER A 3 -6.14 23.26 7.49
CA SER A 3 -7.10 24.35 7.62
C SER A 3 -8.43 23.94 8.27
N TYR A 4 -8.60 22.65 8.60
CA TYR A 4 -9.83 22.09 9.13
C TYR A 4 -9.66 21.63 10.58
N GLU A 5 -10.74 21.76 11.35
CA GLU A 5 -10.90 21.20 12.69
C GLU A 5 -12.20 20.39 12.76
N VAL A 6 -12.25 19.42 13.67
CA VAL A 6 -13.40 18.54 13.91
C VAL A 6 -13.66 18.41 15.40
N GLU A 7 -14.93 18.34 15.81
CA GLU A 7 -15.31 18.06 17.19
C GLU A 7 -15.58 16.55 17.37
N VAL A 8 -14.82 15.91 18.26
CA VAL A 8 -14.98 14.50 18.61
C VAL A 8 -15.11 14.38 20.13
N ASN A 9 -16.22 13.81 20.60
CA ASN A 9 -16.51 13.64 22.03
C ASN A 9 -16.37 14.94 22.85
N GLY A 10 -16.87 16.06 22.33
CA GLY A 10 -16.82 17.37 23.01
C GLY A 10 -15.46 18.06 22.96
N LYS A 11 -14.51 17.57 22.16
CA LYS A 11 -13.18 18.18 21.98
C LYS A 11 -12.95 18.55 20.52
N VAL A 12 -12.63 19.82 20.29
CA VAL A 12 -12.18 20.32 18.98
C VAL A 12 -10.73 19.88 18.74
N LEU A 13 -10.47 19.26 17.59
CA LEU A 13 -9.18 18.71 17.19
C LEU A 13 -8.82 19.19 15.78
N PRO A 14 -7.58 19.67 15.55
CA PRO A 14 -7.12 19.96 14.20
C PRO A 14 -6.95 18.65 13.41
N VAL A 15 -7.32 18.67 12.13
CA VAL A 15 -7.09 17.52 11.23
C VAL A 15 -5.64 17.51 10.79
N LYS A 16 -4.92 16.42 11.07
CA LYS A 16 -3.51 16.26 10.71
C LYS A 16 -3.35 15.31 9.52
N PRO A 17 -2.53 15.62 8.52
CA PRO A 17 -2.10 14.61 7.56
C PRO A 17 -1.34 13.49 8.27
N ILE A 18 -1.45 12.24 7.79
CA ILE A 18 -0.58 11.16 8.24
C ILE A 18 0.76 11.26 7.48
N GLU A 19 1.79 11.77 8.15
CA GLU A 19 3.04 12.23 7.52
C GLU A 19 3.87 11.13 6.86
N ASN A 20 3.74 9.88 7.33
CA ASN A 20 4.49 8.73 6.85
C ASN A 20 3.66 7.77 5.99
N LEU A 21 2.55 8.27 5.45
CA LEU A 21 1.86 7.68 4.30
C LEU A 21 2.05 8.60 3.09
N SER A 22 1.80 8.07 1.90
CA SER A 22 1.99 8.78 0.65
C SER A 22 1.13 8.17 -0.44
N GLY A 23 0.68 8.99 -1.39
CA GLY A 23 0.34 8.46 -2.72
C GLY A 23 1.58 7.96 -3.43
N HIS A 24 1.43 7.37 -4.60
CA HIS A 24 2.53 6.73 -5.28
C HIS A 24 2.32 6.61 -6.80
N SER A 25 3.41 6.47 -7.56
CA SER A 25 3.29 6.06 -8.96
C SER A 25 2.80 4.61 -9.06
N ILE A 26 2.22 4.25 -10.21
CA ILE A 26 1.72 2.92 -10.52
C ILE A 26 2.36 2.46 -11.82
N ASN A 27 2.90 1.23 -11.82
CA ASN A 27 3.48 0.58 -13.00
C ASN A 27 2.67 -0.67 -13.37
N PRO A 28 2.81 -1.20 -14.60
CA PRO A 28 2.17 -2.46 -14.99
C PRO A 28 2.49 -3.59 -14.00
N TYR A 29 1.45 -4.16 -13.37
CA TYR A 29 1.55 -5.21 -12.35
C TYR A 29 2.37 -4.86 -11.09
N GLN A 30 2.59 -3.57 -10.84
CA GLN A 30 3.33 -3.09 -9.68
C GLN A 30 2.60 -1.87 -9.10
N ILE A 31 1.90 -2.10 -7.98
CA ILE A 31 1.07 -1.05 -7.35
C ILE A 31 1.91 0.15 -6.92
N HIS A 32 3.10 -0.08 -6.35
CA HIS A 32 4.06 0.98 -5.98
C HIS A 32 5.17 1.07 -7.03
N GLY A 33 5.06 2.02 -7.95
CA GLY A 33 5.96 2.22 -9.10
C GLY A 33 7.28 2.92 -8.79
N GLY A 34 7.54 3.27 -7.53
CA GLY A 34 8.84 3.78 -7.06
C GLY A 34 8.90 5.29 -6.79
N LYS A 35 7.93 6.09 -7.22
CA LYS A 35 7.78 7.50 -6.81
C LYS A 35 6.71 7.63 -5.73
N SER A 36 6.96 8.48 -4.73
CA SER A 36 6.00 8.79 -3.66
C SER A 36 5.46 10.21 -3.79
N VAL A 37 4.18 10.40 -3.48
CA VAL A 37 3.51 11.70 -3.38
C VAL A 37 3.25 11.98 -1.90
N LEU A 38 4.19 12.68 -1.27
CA LEU A 38 4.15 12.95 0.17
C LEU A 38 3.02 13.94 0.52
N LEU A 39 2.38 13.73 1.67
CA LEU A 39 1.25 14.54 2.14
C LEU A 39 1.66 15.81 2.89
N VAL A 40 2.96 15.92 3.22
CA VAL A 40 3.53 17.01 4.00
C VAL A 40 4.67 17.67 3.24
N LYS A 41 4.95 18.93 3.58
CA LYS A 41 6.08 19.66 3.00
C LYS A 41 7.39 18.89 3.26
N ASN A 42 8.19 18.76 2.21
CA ASN A 42 9.47 18.06 2.22
C ASN A 42 10.38 18.68 1.14
N ASP A 43 11.61 18.19 1.06
CA ASP A 43 12.65 18.70 0.15
C ASP A 43 12.83 17.86 -1.13
N ASP A 44 12.01 16.82 -1.37
CA ASP A 44 12.07 16.03 -2.60
C ASP A 44 11.71 16.89 -3.82
N GLN A 45 12.60 16.90 -4.81
CA GLN A 45 12.46 17.66 -6.05
C GLN A 45 12.10 16.78 -7.25
N THR A 46 11.95 15.47 -7.06
CA THR A 46 11.52 14.53 -8.10
C THR A 46 10.26 15.05 -8.79
N LYS A 47 10.27 15.03 -10.13
CA LYS A 47 9.12 15.48 -10.93
C LYS A 47 8.28 14.30 -11.39
N MET A 48 6.98 14.55 -11.49
CA MET A 48 6.09 13.68 -12.26
C MET A 48 6.38 13.86 -13.74
N GLU A 49 6.29 12.77 -14.50
CA GLU A 49 6.64 12.69 -15.92
C GLU A 49 5.42 12.33 -16.78
N GLU A 50 5.46 12.73 -18.04
CA GLU A 50 4.44 12.34 -19.03
C GLU A 50 4.38 10.80 -19.16
N GLY A 51 3.17 10.26 -19.23
CA GLY A 51 2.91 8.83 -19.34
C GLY A 51 2.78 8.10 -18.00
N GLU A 52 3.13 8.74 -16.87
CA GLU A 52 3.03 8.12 -15.56
C GLU A 52 1.58 8.03 -15.04
N TYR A 53 1.34 7.03 -14.21
CA TYR A 53 0.12 6.81 -13.46
C TYR A 53 0.40 7.07 -12.00
N PHE A 54 -0.52 7.72 -11.30
CA PHE A 54 -0.39 7.96 -9.87
C PHE A 54 -1.68 7.63 -9.12
N ALA A 55 -1.53 6.94 -7.99
CA ALA A 55 -2.45 6.97 -6.87
C ALA A 55 -2.25 8.30 -6.13
N ILE A 56 -3.28 9.14 -6.15
CA ILE A 56 -3.33 10.37 -5.35
C ILE A 56 -4.27 10.10 -4.18
N GLU A 57 -3.68 9.75 -3.06
CA GLU A 57 -4.38 9.46 -1.81
C GLU A 57 -3.91 10.38 -0.70
N THR A 58 -4.85 10.75 0.17
CA THR A 58 -4.55 11.53 1.36
C THR A 58 -5.20 10.91 2.58
N PHE A 59 -4.54 11.04 3.72
CA PHE A 59 -4.97 10.45 4.98
C PHE A 59 -5.03 11.55 6.03
N GLY A 60 -6.21 11.79 6.58
CA GLY A 60 -6.43 12.69 7.72
C GLY A 60 -6.53 11.89 9.02
N SER A 61 -6.02 12.45 10.12
CA SER A 61 -6.06 11.83 11.45
C SER A 61 -6.41 12.85 12.53
N THR A 62 -7.17 12.41 13.53
CA THR A 62 -7.37 13.14 14.80
C THR A 62 -6.29 12.83 15.85
N GLY A 63 -5.36 11.91 15.53
CA GLY A 63 -4.32 11.41 16.41
C GLY A 63 -2.99 12.14 16.31
N ARG A 64 -1.91 11.37 16.23
CA ARG A 64 -0.54 11.91 16.11
C ARG A 64 -0.25 12.36 14.68
N GLY A 65 -0.96 11.85 13.68
CA GLY A 65 -0.64 12.09 12.26
C GLY A 65 0.54 11.22 11.80
N LYS A 66 0.71 10.04 12.41
CA LYS A 66 1.79 9.11 12.06
C LYS A 66 1.41 7.68 12.41
N VAL A 67 1.46 6.79 11.42
CA VAL A 67 1.12 5.36 11.59
C VAL A 67 2.32 4.53 12.01
N ILE A 68 2.04 3.44 12.70
CA ILE A 68 2.97 2.33 12.96
C ILE A 68 2.32 1.01 12.53
N GLU A 69 3.11 -0.02 12.34
CA GLU A 69 2.59 -1.36 12.10
C GLU A 69 1.96 -1.91 13.38
N GLN A 70 0.70 -2.34 13.29
CA GLN A 70 -0.01 -2.91 14.43
C GLN A 70 -1.08 -3.92 13.99
N GLY A 71 -1.07 -5.11 14.61
CA GLY A 71 -2.06 -6.16 14.37
C GLY A 71 -1.53 -7.29 13.48
N GLU A 72 -2.41 -8.24 13.17
CA GLU A 72 -2.07 -9.42 12.37
C GLU A 72 -1.89 -9.05 10.89
N CYS A 73 -0.71 -9.36 10.34
CA CYS A 73 -0.45 -9.13 8.92
C CYS A 73 -1.34 -10.00 8.04
N SER A 74 -1.94 -9.39 7.02
CA SER A 74 -2.83 -10.06 6.08
C SER A 74 -2.49 -9.82 4.61
N HIS A 75 -1.80 -8.73 4.29
CA HIS A 75 -1.44 -8.34 2.92
C HIS A 75 0.02 -8.66 2.62
N TYR A 76 0.26 -9.13 1.40
CA TYR A 76 1.56 -9.57 0.92
C TYR A 76 1.68 -9.24 -0.57
N ALA A 77 2.89 -9.03 -1.07
CA ALA A 77 3.14 -8.96 -2.51
C ALA A 77 4.49 -9.59 -2.84
N ARG A 78 4.61 -10.25 -3.99
CA ARG A 78 5.93 -10.68 -4.48
C ARG A 78 6.72 -9.44 -4.88
N ILE A 79 7.98 -9.35 -4.46
CA ILE A 79 8.87 -8.28 -4.88
C ILE A 79 9.18 -8.46 -6.38
N VAL A 80 9.03 -7.39 -7.17
CA VAL A 80 9.23 -7.41 -8.63
C VAL A 80 10.65 -7.90 -8.96
N ASP A 81 11.64 -7.26 -8.34
CA ASP A 81 13.06 -7.56 -8.48
C ASP A 81 13.59 -8.39 -7.30
N ALA A 82 12.79 -9.37 -6.86
CA ALA A 82 13.18 -10.29 -5.79
C ALA A 82 14.55 -10.96 -6.08
N PRO A 83 15.41 -11.12 -5.06
CA PRO A 83 16.68 -11.81 -5.23
C PRO A 83 16.48 -13.25 -5.69
N HIS A 84 17.39 -13.75 -6.52
CA HIS A 84 17.42 -15.16 -6.88
C HIS A 84 17.99 -15.99 -5.72
N VAL A 85 17.12 -16.51 -4.85
CA VAL A 85 17.52 -17.30 -3.69
C VAL A 85 17.13 -18.77 -3.89
N PRO A 86 18.09 -19.72 -3.79
CA PRO A 86 17.79 -21.14 -3.83
C PRO A 86 16.95 -21.57 -2.62
N LEU A 87 15.63 -21.63 -2.80
CA LEU A 87 14.72 -22.14 -1.77
C LEU A 87 15.03 -23.62 -1.50
N ARG A 88 15.28 -24.01 -0.25
CA ARG A 88 15.46 -25.43 0.12
C ARG A 88 14.14 -26.06 0.57
N LEU A 89 13.26 -25.27 1.17
CA LEU A 89 11.97 -25.72 1.68
C LEU A 89 10.99 -26.00 0.53
N THR A 90 10.59 -27.26 0.35
CA THR A 90 9.69 -27.69 -0.73
C THR A 90 8.34 -27.00 -0.69
N SER A 91 7.77 -26.77 0.50
CA SER A 91 6.51 -26.05 0.66
C SER A 91 6.63 -24.58 0.24
N ALA A 92 7.76 -23.92 0.48
CA ALA A 92 8.02 -22.56 0.00
C ALA A 92 8.14 -22.50 -1.54
N LYS A 93 8.80 -23.49 -2.17
CA LYS A 93 8.82 -23.58 -3.64
C LYS A 93 7.41 -23.74 -4.22
N SER A 94 6.62 -24.63 -3.63
CA SER A 94 5.24 -24.88 -4.06
C SER A 94 4.38 -23.63 -3.93
N LEU A 95 4.47 -22.96 -2.77
CA LEU A 95 3.73 -21.74 -2.50
C LEU A 95 4.15 -20.60 -3.45
N LEU A 96 5.45 -20.41 -3.69
CA LEU A 96 5.94 -19.40 -4.63
C LEU A 96 5.42 -19.66 -6.06
N LYS A 97 5.38 -20.93 -6.49
CA LYS A 97 4.79 -21.31 -7.79
C LYS A 97 3.30 -20.94 -7.84
N SER A 98 2.56 -21.16 -6.75
CA SER A 98 1.16 -20.79 -6.63
C SER A 98 0.96 -19.27 -6.66
N ILE A 99 1.77 -18.51 -5.92
CA ILE A 99 1.78 -17.04 -5.94
C ILE A 99 2.03 -16.52 -7.36
N ASN A 100 3.05 -17.04 -8.04
CA ASN A 100 3.38 -16.65 -9.41
C ASN A 100 2.26 -16.97 -10.41
N LYS A 101 1.59 -18.12 -10.25
CA LYS A 101 0.49 -18.54 -11.12
C LYS A 101 -0.75 -17.65 -10.94
N ASN A 102 -1.08 -17.30 -9.69
CA ASN A 102 -2.36 -16.67 -9.37
C ASN A 102 -2.28 -15.13 -9.27
N PHE A 103 -1.14 -14.58 -8.85
CA PHE A 103 -1.01 -13.15 -8.53
C PHE A 103 0.17 -12.48 -9.26
N GLY A 104 1.22 -13.23 -9.59
CA GLY A 104 2.45 -12.65 -10.13
C GLY A 104 3.08 -11.70 -9.13
N THR A 105 3.14 -10.41 -9.47
CA THR A 105 3.64 -9.31 -8.61
C THR A 105 2.51 -8.46 -8.01
N LEU A 106 1.25 -8.77 -8.32
CA LEU A 106 0.11 -8.08 -7.69
C LEU A 106 0.00 -8.46 -6.20
N PRO A 107 -0.43 -7.53 -5.33
CA PRO A 107 -0.70 -7.85 -3.94
C PRO A 107 -1.79 -8.93 -3.78
N PHE A 108 -1.63 -9.74 -2.74
CA PHE A 108 -2.57 -10.78 -2.35
C PHE A 108 -2.75 -10.77 -0.82
N CYS A 109 -3.71 -11.57 -0.35
CA CYS A 109 -3.92 -11.77 1.09
C CYS A 109 -4.08 -13.25 1.44
N ARG A 110 -3.98 -13.58 2.73
CA ARG A 110 -4.15 -14.95 3.25
C ARG A 110 -5.42 -15.63 2.74
N ARG A 111 -6.55 -14.91 2.73
CA ARG A 111 -7.85 -15.41 2.22
C ARG A 111 -7.80 -15.79 0.74
N TYR A 112 -6.96 -15.14 -0.07
CA TYR A 112 -6.83 -15.45 -1.50
C TYR A 112 -5.99 -16.71 -1.73
N LEU A 113 -4.99 -16.96 -0.88
CA LEU A 113 -4.27 -18.24 -0.90
C LEU A 113 -5.21 -19.40 -0.59
N GLU A 114 -6.08 -19.25 0.41
CA GLU A 114 -7.08 -20.27 0.76
C GLU A 114 -8.05 -20.53 -0.39
N ARG A 115 -8.55 -19.48 -1.06
CA ARG A 115 -9.40 -19.61 -2.26
C ARG A 115 -8.68 -20.24 -3.45
N ALA A 116 -7.35 -20.06 -3.55
CA ALA A 116 -6.51 -20.71 -4.54
C ALA A 116 -6.20 -22.18 -4.22
N GLY A 117 -6.69 -22.69 -3.08
CA GLY A 117 -6.52 -24.08 -2.64
C GLY A 117 -5.28 -24.32 -1.76
N GLU A 118 -4.56 -23.27 -1.36
CA GLU A 118 -3.44 -23.41 -0.43
C GLU A 118 -3.94 -23.64 1.00
N SER A 119 -3.23 -24.51 1.73
CA SER A 119 -3.49 -24.77 3.15
C SER A 119 -2.17 -24.96 3.89
N LYS A 120 -2.16 -24.74 5.21
CA LYS A 120 -0.95 -24.87 6.06
C LYS A 120 0.26 -24.09 5.51
N TYR A 121 0.00 -22.97 4.82
CA TYR A 121 1.00 -22.22 4.05
C TYR A 121 1.80 -21.21 4.89
N LEU A 122 1.42 -20.92 6.14
CA LEU A 122 2.01 -19.84 6.94
C LEU A 122 3.53 -19.98 7.13
N LEU A 123 4.03 -21.19 7.39
CA LEU A 123 5.48 -21.42 7.51
C LEU A 123 6.21 -21.11 6.20
N ALA A 124 5.65 -21.55 5.07
CA ALA A 124 6.20 -21.31 3.75
C ALA A 124 6.16 -19.81 3.39
N LEU A 125 5.06 -19.12 3.72
CA LEU A 125 4.89 -17.69 3.49
C LEU A 125 5.91 -16.87 4.30
N ASN A 126 6.03 -17.15 5.61
CA ASN A 126 7.02 -16.49 6.47
C ASN A 126 8.44 -16.76 5.99
N HIS A 127 8.73 -17.95 5.46
CA HIS A 127 10.03 -18.23 4.85
C HIS A 127 10.27 -17.38 3.60
N LEU A 128 9.29 -17.23 2.70
CA LEU A 128 9.42 -16.38 1.52
C LEU A 128 9.63 -14.90 1.89
N VAL A 129 8.98 -14.43 2.96
CA VAL A 129 9.18 -13.09 3.52
C VAL A 129 10.61 -12.94 4.06
N ALA A 130 11.06 -13.88 4.88
CA ALA A 130 12.41 -13.86 5.43
C ALA A 130 13.53 -13.96 4.37
N GLN A 131 13.23 -14.50 3.18
CA GLN A 131 14.16 -14.54 2.04
C GLN A 131 14.09 -13.30 1.14
N GLY A 132 13.24 -12.32 1.45
CA GLY A 132 13.07 -11.10 0.64
C GLY A 132 12.41 -11.36 -0.71
N ILE A 133 11.68 -12.46 -0.87
CA ILE A 133 10.98 -12.79 -2.13
C ILE A 133 9.56 -12.21 -2.11
N VAL A 134 8.95 -12.20 -0.95
CA VAL A 134 7.62 -11.64 -0.68
C VAL A 134 7.79 -10.55 0.36
N GLN A 135 7.13 -9.41 0.18
CA GLN A 135 7.01 -8.38 1.19
C GLN A 135 5.69 -8.57 1.93
N ASP A 136 5.71 -8.45 3.26
CA ASP A 136 4.53 -8.34 4.09
C ASP A 136 4.15 -6.88 4.32
N TYR A 137 2.85 -6.62 4.36
CA TYR A 137 2.26 -5.30 4.55
C TYR A 137 1.26 -5.38 5.72
N PRO A 138 1.74 -5.26 6.97
CA PRO A 138 0.87 -5.28 8.14
C PRO A 138 -0.05 -4.04 8.17
N PRO A 139 -1.15 -4.08 8.94
CA PRO A 139 -2.00 -2.92 9.10
C PRO A 139 -1.23 -1.74 9.69
N LEU A 140 -1.50 -0.55 9.15
CA LEU A 140 -0.88 0.71 9.57
C LEU A 140 -1.88 1.50 10.40
N CYS A 141 -1.54 1.79 11.65
CA CYS A 141 -2.44 2.41 12.63
C CYS A 141 -1.81 3.63 13.30
N ASP A 142 -2.60 4.71 13.46
CA ASP A 142 -2.27 5.80 14.38
C ASP A 142 -2.56 5.35 15.84
N VAL A 143 -2.34 6.23 16.82
CA VAL A 143 -2.55 5.96 18.24
C VAL A 143 -3.97 5.48 18.53
N ARG A 144 -4.10 4.55 19.49
CA ARG A 144 -5.40 3.99 19.89
C ARG A 144 -6.41 5.11 20.22
N GLY A 145 -7.59 5.01 19.63
CA GLY A 145 -8.68 5.99 19.80
C GLY A 145 -8.65 7.14 18.79
N ALA A 146 -7.59 7.28 17.98
CA ALA A 146 -7.60 8.18 16.83
C ALA A 146 -8.60 7.70 15.77
N MET A 147 -9.17 8.66 15.06
CA MET A 147 -10.01 8.44 13.88
C MET A 147 -9.21 8.84 12.65
N THR A 148 -9.19 7.99 11.64
CA THR A 148 -8.50 8.23 10.36
C THR A 148 -9.49 8.18 9.21
N ALA A 149 -9.31 9.05 8.21
CA ALA A 149 -10.09 9.05 6.98
C ALA A 149 -9.16 9.11 5.77
N GLN A 150 -9.57 8.49 4.66
CA GLN A 150 -8.82 8.44 3.40
C GLN A 150 -9.78 8.74 2.23
N PHE A 151 -9.26 9.44 1.23
CA PHE A 151 -9.82 9.47 -0.13
C PHE A 151 -8.70 9.27 -1.14
N GLU A 152 -9.02 8.64 -2.27
CA GLU A 152 -8.05 8.29 -3.29
C GLU A 152 -8.66 8.36 -4.71
N HIS A 153 -7.83 8.78 -5.66
CA HIS A 153 -8.07 8.53 -7.08
C HIS A 153 -6.79 8.14 -7.81
N THR A 154 -6.98 7.41 -8.92
CA THR A 154 -5.94 7.23 -9.93
C THR A 154 -6.00 8.35 -10.96
N ILE A 155 -4.85 8.94 -11.26
CA ILE A 155 -4.68 9.90 -12.35
C ILE A 155 -3.72 9.36 -13.42
N LEU A 156 -3.94 9.78 -14.66
CA LEU A 156 -3.08 9.54 -15.81
C LEU A 156 -2.51 10.86 -16.29
N LEU A 157 -1.19 10.94 -16.43
CA LEU A 157 -0.51 12.08 -17.01
C LEU A 157 -0.33 11.88 -18.52
N ARG A 158 -1.43 11.96 -19.28
CA ARG A 158 -1.39 11.74 -20.72
C ARG A 158 -0.66 12.91 -21.42
N PRO A 159 -0.09 12.68 -22.62
CA PRO A 159 0.58 13.76 -23.36
C PRO A 159 -0.28 15.00 -23.63
N THR A 160 -1.60 14.82 -23.72
CA THR A 160 -2.53 15.90 -24.07
C THR A 160 -3.33 16.45 -22.89
N ARG A 161 -3.40 15.71 -21.77
CA ARG A 161 -4.18 16.10 -20.58
C ARG A 161 -3.84 15.26 -19.37
N LYS A 162 -4.10 15.82 -18.19
CA LYS A 162 -4.30 15.02 -16.98
C LYS A 162 -5.72 14.45 -16.96
N GLU A 163 -5.87 13.18 -16.62
CA GLU A 163 -7.16 12.51 -16.51
C GLU A 163 -7.31 11.84 -15.15
N VAL A 164 -8.37 12.16 -14.42
CA VAL A 164 -8.73 11.46 -13.18
C VAL A 164 -9.60 10.27 -13.58
N VAL A 165 -8.97 9.15 -13.92
CA VAL A 165 -9.65 8.02 -14.58
C VAL A 165 -10.67 7.35 -13.67
N SER A 166 -10.48 7.44 -12.35
CA SER A 166 -11.36 6.83 -11.35
C SER A 166 -12.43 7.78 -10.82
N ARG A 167 -12.61 8.97 -11.42
CA ARG A 167 -13.62 9.95 -10.98
C ARG A 167 -15.04 9.41 -11.22
N GLY A 168 -15.90 9.50 -10.21
CA GLY A 168 -17.33 9.21 -10.30
C GLY A 168 -18.22 10.41 -9.97
N GLU A 169 -19.53 10.19 -9.92
CA GLU A 169 -20.49 11.17 -9.40
C GLU A 169 -20.53 11.22 -7.86
N ASP A 170 -19.95 10.19 -7.22
CA ASP A 170 -19.89 10.02 -5.78
C ASP A 170 -18.76 10.83 -5.14
N TYR A 171 -17.52 10.75 -5.66
CA TYR A 171 -16.39 11.54 -5.15
C TYR A 171 -15.18 11.58 -6.09
#